data_AF-A0A2V5JPH5-F1
#
_entry.id   AF-A0A2V5JPH5-F1
#
_cell.length_a   1.000
_cell.length_b   1.000
_cell.length_c   1.000
_cell.angle_alpha   90.00
_cell.angle_beta   90.00
_cell.angle_gamma   90.00
#
_symmetry.space_group_name_H-M   'P 1'
#
loop_
_entity.id
_entity.type
_entity.pdbx_description
1 polymer ?
#
loop_
_entity_poly.entity_id
_entity_poly.type
_entity_poly.pdbx_seq_one_letter_code
_entity_poly.pdbx_strand_id
1 'polypeptide(L)'
;MPCPYCGHLLPKDAQNCDRCDWTRAATTQTAEGKASDAVAVLFSIIPGLGHIYKGHILAGFLWMAGAVPVGIFVLLAAFASAGWGLGLFFFYLGAVMLHAYGVHDRVAPPREDEGEEY
;
A
#
# COMPACT_ATOMS: atom_id res chain seq x y z
N MET A 1 -18.81 5.89 24.63
CA MET A 1 -19.51 4.88 23.81
C MET A 1 -19.55 3.57 24.58
N PRO A 2 -20.66 2.80 24.58
CA PRO A 2 -20.70 1.51 25.24
C PRO A 2 -19.79 0.51 24.51
N CYS A 3 -18.98 -0.24 25.25
CA CYS A 3 -18.17 -1.35 24.73
C CYS A 3 -19.09 -2.40 24.09
N PRO A 4 -18.81 -2.87 22.86
CA PRO A 4 -19.64 -3.90 22.22
C PRO A 4 -19.51 -5.27 22.89
N TYR A 5 -18.44 -5.49 23.68
CA TYR A 5 -18.18 -6.78 24.32
C TYR A 5 -18.78 -6.85 25.73
N CYS A 6 -18.51 -5.85 26.57
CA CYS A 6 -18.90 -5.86 27.99
C CYS A 6 -19.92 -4.78 28.39
N GLY A 7 -20.31 -3.89 27.47
CA GLY A 7 -21.29 -2.82 27.72
C GLY A 7 -20.78 -1.64 28.56
N HIS A 8 -19.52 -1.64 29.01
CA HIS A 8 -18.94 -0.54 29.79
C HIS A 8 -18.91 0.77 29.00
N LEU A 9 -19.12 1.92 29.65
CA LEU A 9 -19.05 3.23 29.00
C LEU A 9 -17.60 3.68 28.87
N LEU A 10 -17.07 3.68 27.65
CA LEU A 10 -15.73 4.18 27.37
C LEU A 10 -15.74 5.66 26.97
N PRO A 11 -14.63 6.39 27.24
CA PRO A 11 -14.29 7.64 26.56
C PRO A 11 -14.42 7.53 25.03
N LYS A 12 -14.62 8.67 24.34
CA LYS A 12 -14.84 8.66 22.87
C LYS A 12 -13.60 8.18 22.10
N ASP A 13 -12.41 8.34 22.67
CA ASP A 13 -11.07 8.08 22.12
C ASP A 13 -10.42 6.80 22.66
N ALA A 14 -11.11 6.02 23.51
CA ALA A 14 -10.51 4.84 24.13
C ALA A 14 -10.15 3.73 23.11
N GLN A 15 -8.85 3.39 23.07
CA GLN A 15 -8.28 2.36 22.18
C GLN A 15 -8.39 0.95 22.74
N ASN A 16 -8.60 0.82 24.06
CA ASN A 16 -8.86 -0.44 24.74
C ASN A 16 -9.94 -0.24 25.80
N CYS A 17 -10.53 -1.34 26.25
CA CYS A 17 -11.48 -1.33 27.37
C CYS A 17 -10.76 -1.65 28.67
N ASP A 18 -10.91 -0.79 29.68
CA ASP A 18 -10.33 -1.00 31.02
C ASP A 18 -10.92 -2.21 31.79
N ARG A 19 -11.93 -2.88 31.22
CA ARG A 19 -12.73 -3.93 31.87
C ARG A 19 -12.73 -5.28 31.14
N CYS A 20 -12.28 -5.33 29.90
CA CYS A 20 -12.24 -6.56 29.11
C CYS A 20 -11.18 -6.45 28.01
N ASP A 21 -10.86 -7.56 27.34
CA ASP A 21 -9.81 -7.61 26.31
C ASP A 21 -10.26 -7.03 24.95
N TRP A 22 -11.27 -6.16 24.96
CA TRP A 22 -11.69 -5.45 23.76
C TRP A 22 -10.69 -4.36 23.44
N THR A 23 -10.08 -4.45 22.26
CA THR A 23 -9.30 -3.38 21.64
C THR A 23 -10.06 -2.83 20.46
N ARG A 24 -9.98 -1.51 20.27
CA ARG A 24 -10.49 -0.86 19.07
C ARG A 24 -9.59 -1.33 17.93
N ALA A 25 -10.06 -2.27 17.12
CA ALA A 25 -9.43 -2.57 15.85
C ALA A 25 -9.30 -1.24 15.11
N ALA A 26 -8.07 -0.83 14.80
CA ALA A 26 -7.79 0.43 14.12
C ALA A 26 -8.33 0.37 12.69
N THR A 27 -9.65 0.48 12.52
CA THR A 27 -10.34 0.61 11.23
C THR A 27 -10.39 2.06 10.79
N THR A 28 -9.36 2.83 11.11
CA THR A 28 -9.16 4.15 10.54
C THR A 28 -8.06 4.04 9.50
N GLN A 29 -8.45 3.94 8.22
CA GLN A 29 -7.61 4.43 7.14
C GLN A 29 -7.38 5.90 7.46
N THR A 30 -6.30 6.21 8.17
CA THR A 30 -5.91 7.59 8.48
C THR A 30 -5.63 8.32 7.17
N ALA A 31 -5.80 9.64 7.14
CA ALA A 31 -5.43 10.46 5.99
C ALA A 31 -3.96 10.20 5.58
N GLU A 32 -3.12 9.91 6.55
CA GLU A 32 -1.72 9.50 6.39
C GLU A 32 -1.57 8.17 5.65
N GLY A 33 -2.40 7.15 5.94
CA GLY A 33 -2.41 5.90 5.18
C GLY A 33 -2.74 6.11 3.70
N LYS A 34 -3.71 7.00 3.40
CA LYS A 34 -4.02 7.38 2.01
C LYS A 34 -2.89 8.15 1.33
N ALA A 35 -2.16 8.97 2.08
CA ALA A 35 -0.99 9.68 1.57
C ALA A 35 0.17 8.71 1.27
N SER A 36 0.47 7.76 2.17
CA SER A 36 1.46 6.70 1.95
C SER A 36 1.13 5.86 0.72
N ASP A 37 -0.15 5.50 0.52
CA ASP A 37 -0.60 4.78 -0.67
C ASP A 37 -0.30 5.54 -1.97
N ALA A 38 -0.55 6.86 -1.99
CA ALA A 38 -0.27 7.70 -3.16
C ALA A 38 1.22 7.80 -3.45
N VAL A 39 2.05 7.96 -2.41
CA VAL A 39 3.53 8.00 -2.54
C VAL A 39 4.07 6.66 -3.04
N ALA A 40 3.54 5.54 -2.55
CA ALA A 40 3.91 4.21 -3.03
C ALA A 40 3.58 4.00 -4.52
N VAL A 41 2.47 4.56 -5.00
CA VAL A 41 2.11 4.55 -6.43
C VAL A 41 3.11 5.37 -7.25
N LEU A 42 3.49 6.56 -6.78
CA LEU A 42 4.49 7.41 -7.44
C LEU A 42 5.85 6.70 -7.51
N PHE A 43 6.27 6.04 -6.43
CA PHE A 43 7.52 5.28 -6.42
C PHE A 43 7.47 4.03 -7.31
N SER A 44 6.28 3.52 -7.63
CA SER A 44 6.12 2.34 -8.50
C SER A 44 6.42 2.59 -9.99
N ILE A 45 6.78 3.82 -10.38
CA ILE A 45 7.36 4.12 -11.71
C ILE A 45 8.62 3.27 -11.93
N ILE A 46 9.43 3.11 -10.88
CA ILE A 46 10.48 2.08 -10.85
C ILE A 46 9.81 0.81 -10.33
N PRO A 47 9.68 -0.25 -11.16
CA PRO A 47 8.94 -1.44 -10.77
C PRO A 47 9.42 -2.00 -9.43
N GLY A 48 8.51 -2.24 -8.49
CA GLY A 48 8.81 -2.81 -7.17
C GLY A 48 9.29 -1.83 -6.09
N LEU A 49 9.65 -0.59 -6.43
CA LEU A 49 10.13 0.38 -5.44
C LEU A 49 9.02 0.85 -4.47
N GLY A 50 7.77 0.97 -4.95
CA GLY A 50 6.62 1.28 -4.10
C GLY A 50 6.34 0.22 -3.03
N HIS A 51 6.60 -1.06 -3.33
CA HIS A 51 6.51 -2.14 -2.33
C HIS A 51 7.60 -2.04 -1.28
N ILE A 52 8.84 -1.68 -1.68
CA ILE A 52 9.94 -1.47 -0.73
C ILE A 52 9.64 -0.29 0.20
N TYR A 53 9.05 0.79 -0.33
CA TYR A 53 8.63 1.95 0.46
C TYR A 53 7.67 1.57 1.60
N LYS A 54 6.68 0.71 1.31
CA LYS A 54 5.73 0.17 2.31
C LYS A 54 6.30 -0.95 3.21
N GLY A 55 7.61 -1.18 3.17
CA GLY A 55 8.28 -2.22 3.96
C GLY A 55 8.16 -3.66 3.40
N HIS A 56 7.66 -3.84 2.18
CA HIS A 56 7.54 -5.14 1.50
C HIS A 56 8.73 -5.43 0.58
N ILE A 57 9.91 -5.66 1.18
CA ILE A 57 11.17 -5.87 0.44
C ILE A 57 11.11 -7.06 -0.52
N LEU A 58 10.60 -8.23 -0.08
CA LEU A 58 10.53 -9.42 -0.93
C LEU A 58 9.59 -9.21 -2.14
N ALA A 59 8.43 -8.60 -1.92
CA ALA A 59 7.49 -8.33 -3.00
C ALA A 59 8.06 -7.30 -3.99
N GLY A 60 8.69 -6.24 -3.47
CA GLY A 60 9.37 -5.25 -4.31
C GLY A 60 10.49 -5.86 -5.14
N PHE A 61 11.34 -6.69 -4.53
CA PHE A 61 12.39 -7.40 -5.26
C PHE A 61 11.83 -8.37 -6.31
N LEU A 62 10.72 -9.06 -6.03
CA LEU A 62 10.06 -9.94 -6.99
C LEU A 62 9.57 -9.15 -8.23
N TRP A 63 8.93 -8.00 -8.02
CA TRP A 63 8.51 -7.10 -9.11
C TRP A 63 9.70 -6.48 -9.85
N MET A 64 10.81 -6.18 -9.18
CA MET A 64 12.03 -5.73 -9.85
C MET A 64 12.65 -6.84 -10.72
N ALA A 65 12.81 -8.04 -10.14
CA ALA A 65 13.36 -9.20 -10.84
C ALA A 65 12.48 -9.62 -12.02
N GLY A 66 11.15 -9.58 -11.85
CA GLY A 66 10.17 -9.86 -12.90
C GLY A 66 10.16 -8.80 -14.02
N ALA A 67 10.56 -7.56 -13.75
CA ALA A 67 10.61 -6.51 -14.76
C ALA A 67 11.61 -6.82 -15.88
N VAL A 68 12.69 -7.56 -15.59
CA VAL A 68 13.70 -7.94 -16.58
C VAL A 68 13.13 -8.87 -17.67
N PRO A 69 12.61 -10.08 -17.35
CA PRO A 69 12.03 -10.95 -18.36
C PRO A 69 10.78 -10.33 -19.01
N VAL A 70 9.95 -9.59 -18.26
CA VAL A 70 8.80 -8.88 -18.86
C VAL A 70 9.27 -7.82 -19.86
N GLY A 71 10.30 -7.03 -19.53
CA GLY A 71 10.86 -6.04 -20.44
C GLY A 71 11.42 -6.65 -21.72
N ILE A 72 12.13 -7.78 -21.62
CA ILE A 72 12.60 -8.54 -22.78
C ILE A 72 11.41 -9.01 -23.62
N PHE A 73 10.37 -9.57 -22.99
CA PHE A 73 9.18 -10.04 -23.69
C PHE A 73 8.43 -8.88 -24.39
N VAL A 74 8.25 -7.75 -23.70
CA VAL A 74 7.65 -6.52 -24.26
C VAL A 74 8.42 -6.06 -25.50
N LEU A 75 9.75 -6.05 -25.43
CA LEU A 75 10.59 -5.65 -26.55
C LEU A 75 10.40 -6.57 -27.76
N LEU A 76 10.44 -7.89 -27.54
CA LEU A 76 10.19 -8.88 -28.59
C LEU A 76 8.79 -8.75 -29.17
N ALA A 77 7.77 -8.59 -28.32
CA ALA A 77 6.38 -8.39 -28.73
C ALA A 77 6.23 -7.11 -29.56
N ALA A 78 6.86 -6.01 -29.14
CA ALA A 78 6.85 -4.75 -29.88
C ALA A 78 7.44 -4.92 -31.29
N PHE A 79 8.57 -5.62 -31.44
CA PHE A 79 9.13 -5.91 -32.76
C PHE A 79 8.21 -6.81 -33.59
N ALA A 80 7.64 -7.86 -33.00
CA ALA A 80 6.78 -8.81 -33.70
C ALA A 80 5.44 -8.21 -34.13
N SER A 81 4.95 -7.19 -33.43
CA SER A 81 3.61 -6.61 -33.64
C SER A 81 3.64 -5.18 -34.17
N ALA A 82 4.71 -4.77 -34.85
CA ALA A 82 4.89 -3.40 -35.36
C ALA A 82 4.66 -2.29 -34.30
N GLY A 83 5.11 -2.53 -33.06
CA GLY A 83 5.06 -1.59 -31.95
C GLY A 83 3.90 -1.79 -30.98
N TRP A 84 2.84 -2.52 -31.35
CA TRP A 84 1.66 -2.70 -30.48
C TRP A 84 1.98 -3.35 -29.11
N GLY A 85 2.99 -4.22 -29.07
CA GLY A 85 3.47 -4.88 -27.86
C GLY A 85 3.97 -3.92 -26.78
N LEU A 86 4.27 -2.65 -27.09
CA LEU A 86 4.59 -1.64 -26.09
C LEU A 86 3.44 -1.38 -25.12
N GLY A 87 2.18 -1.66 -25.50
CA GLY A 87 1.05 -1.57 -24.57
C GLY A 87 1.19 -2.49 -23.34
N LEU A 88 1.88 -3.62 -23.49
CA LEU A 88 2.14 -4.57 -22.39
C LEU A 88 3.06 -3.96 -21.33
N PHE A 89 3.91 -3.01 -21.69
CA PHE A 89 4.74 -2.27 -20.73
C PHE A 89 3.88 -1.44 -19.77
N PHE A 90 2.94 -0.66 -20.32
CA PHE A 90 2.04 0.15 -19.50
C PHE A 90 1.08 -0.71 -18.68
N PHE A 91 0.65 -1.85 -19.22
CA PHE A 91 -0.13 -2.82 -18.48
C PHE A 91 0.65 -3.37 -17.27
N TYR A 92 1.93 -3.72 -17.47
CA TYR A 92 2.81 -4.18 -16.39
C TYR A 92 3.01 -3.10 -15.33
N LEU A 93 3.33 -1.86 -15.73
CA LEU A 93 3.48 -0.74 -14.79
C LEU A 93 2.18 -0.49 -14.01
N GLY A 94 1.04 -0.47 -14.69
CA GLY A 94 -0.27 -0.31 -14.06
C GLY A 94 -0.57 -1.42 -13.04
N ALA A 95 -0.21 -2.67 -13.36
CA ALA A 95 -0.36 -3.79 -12.44
C ALA A 95 0.53 -3.64 -11.19
N VAL A 96 1.79 -3.24 -11.36
CA VAL A 96 2.70 -2.95 -10.23
C VAL A 96 2.16 -1.83 -9.36
N MET A 97 1.72 -0.73 -9.96
CA MET A 97 1.17 0.45 -9.27
C MET A 97 -0.10 0.09 -8.50
N LEU A 98 -1.04 -0.64 -9.12
CA LEU A 98 -2.27 -1.09 -8.48
C LEU A 98 -1.97 -2.04 -7.30
N HIS A 99 -1.01 -2.94 -7.48
CA HIS A 99 -0.60 -3.84 -6.40
C HIS A 99 0.07 -3.07 -5.26
N ALA A 100 0.93 -2.08 -5.55
CA ALA A 100 1.54 -1.23 -4.54
C ALA A 100 0.49 -0.39 -3.79
N TYR A 101 -0.55 0.08 -4.48
CA TYR A 101 -1.68 0.79 -3.87
C TYR A 101 -2.47 -0.12 -2.91
N GLY A 102 -2.81 -1.33 -3.34
CA GLY A 102 -3.66 -2.25 -2.56
C GLY A 102 -2.96 -2.93 -1.39
N VAL A 103 -1.63 -3.03 -1.40
CA VAL A 103 -0.87 -3.62 -0.29
C VAL A 103 -0.83 -2.66 0.90
N HIS A 104 -1.20 -3.15 2.08
CA HIS A 104 -1.14 -2.37 3.32
C HIS A 104 0.30 -2.04 3.71
N ASP A 105 0.49 -0.84 4.26
CA ASP A 105 1.79 -0.43 4.80
C ASP A 105 2.16 -1.27 6.03
N ARG A 106 3.40 -1.79 6.07
CA ARG A 106 3.96 -2.44 7.27
C ARG A 106 4.78 -1.49 8.12
N VAL A 107 5.22 -0.37 7.55
CA VAL A 107 5.94 0.65 8.27
C VAL A 107 4.88 1.40 9.07
N ALA A 108 4.86 1.21 10.39
CA ALA A 108 3.94 1.91 11.28
C ALA A 108 4.06 3.43 11.05
N PRO A 109 2.96 4.20 11.09
CA PRO A 109 3.03 5.65 10.95
C PRO A 109 3.94 6.22 12.04
N PRO A 110 4.84 7.17 11.70
CA PRO A 110 5.73 7.80 12.67
C PRO A 110 4.93 8.69 13.64
N ARG A 111 4.35 8.06 14.67
CA ARG A 111 3.48 8.65 15.71
C ARG A 111 2.18 9.22 15.16
N GLU A 112 1.14 9.22 16.00
CA GLU A 112 -0.06 10.03 15.77
C GLU A 112 0.37 11.46 15.50
N ASP A 113 0.06 11.95 14.31
CA ASP A 113 0.06 13.38 14.02
C ASP A 113 -1.03 13.97 14.92
N GLU A 114 -0.59 14.62 16.01
CA GLU A 114 -1.43 15.48 16.83
C GLU A 114 -1.95 16.55 15.90
N GLY A 115 -3.14 16.32 15.35
CA GLY A 115 -3.70 17.09 14.24
C GLY A 115 -3.42 18.57 14.42
N GLU A 116 -2.60 19.12 13.52
CA GLU A 116 -2.34 20.54 13.45
C GLU A 116 -3.69 21.25 13.27
N GLU A 117 -4.26 21.72 14.38
CA GLU A 117 -5.48 22.51 14.42
C GLU A 117 -5.19 23.84 13.72
N TYR A 118 -5.64 23.96 12.46
CA TYR A 118 -5.69 25.22 11.73
C TYR A 118 -7.07 25.87 11.81
#